data_AF-A0A482TWK1-F1
#
_entry.id   AF-A0A482TWK1-F1
#
_cell.length_a   1.000
_cell.length_b   1.000
_cell.length_c   1.000
_cell.angle_alpha   90.00
_cell.angle_beta   90.00
_cell.angle_gamma   90.00
#
_symmetry.space_group_name_H-M   'P 1'
#
loop_
_entity.id
_entity.type
_entity.pdbx_description
1 polymer ?
#
loop_
_entity_poly.entity_id
_entity_poly.type
_entity_poly.pdbx_seq_one_letter_code
_entity_poly.pdbx_strand_id
1 'polypeptide(L)'
;MTRHFFVIFIALVTLTLNAAVLSESLRGVTLIISLLAINAFSSSLILFWLGGYSKKPSKPKYLVLGHAALYLSGGLGFIALGYHAIEAKSCLFLLNDGHSINLIHKAGLWVTENGYCPWLGAGLIAFGIFMAWPSLKPFIGIQAKSA
;
A
#
# COMPACT_ATOMS: atom_id res chain seq x y z
N MET A 1 -1.45 25.08 -15.33
CA MET A 1 -2.33 24.92 -14.14
C MET A 1 -2.35 23.48 -13.64
N THR A 2 -2.73 22.51 -14.47
CA THR A 2 -2.83 21.06 -14.15
C THR A 2 -1.57 20.45 -13.52
N ARG A 3 -0.37 20.81 -14.00
CA ARG A 3 0.90 20.30 -13.45
C ARG A 3 1.10 20.66 -11.98
N HIS A 4 0.74 21.87 -11.55
CA HIS A 4 0.98 22.35 -10.18
C HIS A 4 -0.10 21.83 -9.23
N PHE A 5 -1.34 21.78 -9.72
CA PHE A 5 -2.45 21.14 -9.02
C PHE A 5 -2.12 19.69 -8.62
N PHE A 6 -1.55 18.90 -9.54
CA PHE A 6 -1.22 17.51 -9.24
C PHE A 6 -0.15 17.34 -8.16
N VAL A 7 0.84 18.25 -8.09
CA VAL A 7 1.85 18.22 -7.01
C VAL A 7 1.21 18.55 -5.65
N ILE A 8 0.34 19.56 -5.62
CA ILE A 8 -0.39 19.93 -4.40
C ILE A 8 -1.29 18.77 -3.95
N PHE A 9 -1.96 18.11 -4.89
CA PHE A 9 -2.76 16.92 -4.62
C PHE A 9 -1.92 15.78 -4.01
N ILE A 10 -0.74 15.49 -4.57
CA ILE A 10 0.18 14.48 -4.00
C ILE A 10 0.56 14.85 -2.56
N ALA A 11 0.94 16.11 -2.32
CA ALA A 11 1.33 16.57 -1.00
C ALA A 11 0.17 16.43 0.00
N LEU A 12 -1.04 16.83 -0.38
CA LEU A 12 -2.24 16.68 0.45
C LEU A 12 -2.52 15.23 0.79
N VAL A 13 -2.53 14.33 -0.20
CA VAL A 13 -2.78 12.89 0.01
C VAL A 13 -1.70 12.27 0.91
N THR A 14 -0.44 12.64 0.70
CA THR A 14 0.68 12.15 1.54
C THR A 14 0.48 12.57 2.99
N LEU A 15 0.13 13.84 3.22
CA LEU A 15 -0.08 14.38 4.56
C LEU A 15 -1.30 13.76 5.23
N THR A 16 -2.43 13.64 4.53
CA THR A 16 -3.66 13.08 5.11
C THR A 16 -3.51 11.61 5.45
N LEU A 17 -2.88 10.81 4.59
CA LEU A 17 -2.66 9.39 4.85
C LEU A 17 -1.68 9.16 6.01
N ASN A 18 -0.56 9.91 6.05
CA ASN A 18 0.36 9.83 7.19
C ASN A 18 -0.31 10.29 8.49
N ALA A 19 -1.09 11.37 8.45
CA ALA A 19 -1.84 11.85 9.61
C ALA A 19 -2.85 10.81 10.09
N ALA A 20 -3.58 10.15 9.18
CA ALA A 20 -4.54 9.10 9.52
C ALA A 20 -3.86 7.91 10.22
N VAL A 21 -2.72 7.45 9.69
CA VAL A 21 -1.96 6.35 10.31
C VAL A 21 -1.37 6.74 11.67
N LEU A 22 -0.94 7.99 11.83
CA LEU A 22 -0.41 8.48 13.11
C LEU A 22 -1.51 8.80 14.13
N SER A 23 -2.74 9.07 13.70
CA SER A 23 -3.90 9.24 14.59
C SER A 23 -4.43 7.92 15.11
N GLU A 24 -4.19 6.82 14.38
CA GLU A 24 -4.56 5.49 14.81
C GLU A 24 -3.57 4.94 15.86
N SER A 25 -4.09 4.10 16.77
CA SER A 25 -3.29 3.49 17.85
C SER A 25 -2.41 2.31 17.38
N LEU A 26 -1.91 2.38 16.14
CA LEU A 26 -1.02 1.39 15.54
C LEU A 26 0.34 1.39 16.26
N ARG A 27 0.87 0.21 16.57
CA ARG A 27 2.17 0.07 17.26
C ARG A 27 3.12 -0.84 16.50
N GLY A 28 4.41 -0.66 16.77
CA GLY A 28 5.48 -1.55 16.30
C GLY A 28 5.57 -1.68 14.78
N VAL A 29 5.59 -2.93 14.31
CA VAL A 29 5.85 -3.29 12.91
C VAL A 29 4.76 -2.78 11.98
N THR A 30 3.49 -2.86 12.39
CA THR A 30 2.35 -2.44 11.58
C THR A 30 2.40 -0.95 11.26
N LEU A 31 2.81 -0.11 12.21
CA LEU A 31 2.99 1.33 12.00
C LEU A 31 4.10 1.60 10.97
N ILE A 32 5.25 0.96 11.13
CA ILE A 32 6.42 1.16 10.25
C ILE A 32 6.10 0.76 8.81
N ILE A 33 5.46 -0.40 8.61
CA ILE A 33 5.09 -0.89 7.27
C ILE A 33 4.05 0.02 6.64
N SER A 34 3.06 0.51 7.39
CA SER A 34 2.06 1.46 6.90
C SER A 34 2.67 2.79 6.44
N LEU A 35 3.59 3.36 7.23
CA LEU A 35 4.31 4.59 6.83
C LEU A 35 5.16 4.37 5.57
N LEU A 36 5.84 3.22 5.48
CA LEU A 36 6.59 2.84 4.27
C LEU A 36 5.66 2.70 3.06
N ALA A 37 4.49 2.08 3.22
CA ALA A 37 3.51 1.92 2.16
C ALA A 37 3.03 3.29 1.62
N ILE A 38 2.71 4.23 2.51
CA ILE A 38 2.25 5.59 2.13
C ILE A 38 3.36 6.38 1.44
N ASN A 39 4.60 6.30 1.94
CA ASN A 39 5.71 7.03 1.33
C ASN A 39 6.13 6.42 -0.02
N ALA A 40 6.01 5.09 -0.18
CA ALA A 40 6.18 4.42 -1.47
C ALA A 40 5.07 4.83 -2.46
N PHE A 41 3.82 4.94 -1.99
CA PHE A 41 2.70 5.42 -2.80
C PHE A 41 2.95 6.84 -3.30
N SER A 42 3.34 7.73 -2.39
CA SER A 42 3.61 9.14 -2.67
C SER A 42 4.74 9.27 -3.69
N SER A 43 5.80 8.47 -3.51
CA SER A 43 6.91 8.37 -4.48
C SER A 43 6.44 7.89 -5.86
N SER A 44 5.51 6.93 -5.91
CA SER A 44 4.92 6.46 -7.18
C SER A 44 4.19 7.59 -7.93
N LEU A 45 3.44 8.43 -7.22
CA LEU A 45 2.71 9.55 -7.82
C LEU A 45 3.65 10.63 -8.32
N ILE A 46 4.73 10.92 -7.58
CA ILE A 46 5.78 11.86 -8.02
C ILE A 46 6.44 11.35 -9.31
N LEU A 47 6.73 10.04 -9.40
CA LEU A 47 7.30 9.42 -10.60
C LEU A 47 6.33 9.47 -11.78
N PHE A 48 5.04 9.22 -11.57
CA PHE A 48 4.02 9.41 -12.61
C PHE A 48 3.91 10.86 -13.06
N TRP A 49 3.99 11.81 -12.13
CA TRP A 49 4.01 13.23 -12.46
C TRP A 49 5.25 13.60 -13.29
N LEU A 50 6.44 13.14 -12.88
CA LEU A 50 7.68 13.34 -13.63
C LEU A 50 7.59 12.72 -15.03
N GLY A 51 7.09 11.49 -15.16
CA GLY A 51 6.93 10.81 -16.45
C GLY A 51 5.85 11.45 -17.33
N GLY A 52 4.71 11.83 -16.76
CA GLY A 52 3.57 12.40 -17.49
C GLY A 52 3.86 13.77 -18.09
N TYR A 53 4.58 14.62 -17.34
CA TYR A 53 4.87 16.00 -17.74
C TYR A 53 6.28 16.23 -18.29
N SER A 54 7.16 15.22 -18.29
CA SER A 54 8.49 15.34 -18.88
C SER A 54 8.47 15.24 -20.41
N LYS A 55 9.20 16.16 -21.06
CA LYS A 55 9.51 16.10 -22.50
C LYS A 55 10.79 15.31 -22.81
N LYS A 56 11.48 14.80 -21.78
CA LYS A 56 12.77 14.09 -21.93
C LYS A 56 12.55 12.65 -22.40
N PRO A 57 13.52 12.05 -23.14
CA PRO A 57 13.46 10.64 -23.56
C PRO A 57 13.50 9.66 -22.39
N SER A 58 13.79 10.10 -21.17
CA SER A 58 13.71 9.30 -19.94
C SER A 58 12.30 9.09 -19.40
N LYS A 59 11.25 9.67 -20.03
CA LYS A 59 9.83 9.48 -19.70
C LYS A 59 9.42 8.03 -19.36
N PRO A 60 9.69 7.02 -20.21
CA PRO A 60 9.27 5.66 -19.92
C PRO A 60 9.91 5.08 -18.65
N LYS A 61 11.15 5.50 -18.30
CA LYS A 61 11.81 5.06 -17.08
C LYS A 61 11.04 5.50 -15.83
N TYR A 62 10.59 6.75 -15.78
CA TYR A 62 9.81 7.26 -14.64
C TYR A 62 8.45 6.57 -14.52
N LEU A 63 7.79 6.27 -15.64
CA LEU A 63 6.50 5.57 -15.62
C LEU A 63 6.64 4.13 -15.12
N VAL A 64 7.68 3.41 -15.57
CA VAL A 64 7.96 2.04 -15.12
C VAL A 64 8.32 2.01 -13.63
N LEU A 65 9.18 2.93 -13.18
CA LEU A 65 9.53 3.05 -11.76
C LEU A 65 8.33 3.46 -10.90
N GLY A 66 7.49 4.36 -11.39
CA GLY A 66 6.24 4.75 -10.71
C GLY A 66 5.32 3.55 -10.55
N HIS A 67 5.15 2.75 -11.60
CA HIS A 67 4.32 1.55 -11.54
C HIS A 67 4.87 0.50 -10.56
N ALA A 68 6.19 0.27 -10.56
CA ALA A 68 6.82 -0.61 -9.59
C ALA A 68 6.64 -0.10 -8.15
N ALA A 69 6.83 1.20 -7.90
CA ALA A 69 6.61 1.80 -6.59
C ALA A 69 5.15 1.70 -6.12
N LEU A 70 4.18 1.78 -7.05
CA LEU A 70 2.76 1.62 -6.76
C LEU A 70 2.43 0.20 -6.31
N TYR A 71 2.91 -0.83 -7.03
CA TYR A 71 2.71 -2.22 -6.63
C TYR A 71 3.45 -2.58 -5.34
N LEU A 72 4.64 -2.00 -5.12
CA LEU A 72 5.36 -2.13 -3.85
C LEU A 72 4.54 -1.54 -2.69
N SER A 73 3.99 -0.33 -2.87
CA SER A 73 3.13 0.31 -1.88
C SER A 73 1.90 -0.53 -1.57
N GLY A 74 1.20 -1.02 -2.60
CA GLY A 74 0.05 -1.90 -2.43
C GLY A 74 0.44 -3.16 -1.66
N GLY A 75 1.54 -3.82 -2.04
CA GLY A 75 2.07 -4.99 -1.35
C GLY A 75 2.36 -4.74 0.13
N LEU A 76 3.04 -3.63 0.46
CA LEU A 76 3.30 -3.22 1.84
C LEU A 76 2.01 -2.94 2.60
N GLY A 77 1.01 -2.32 1.96
CA GLY A 77 -0.32 -2.10 2.55
C GLY A 77 -1.00 -3.41 2.95
N PHE A 78 -1.01 -4.42 2.06
CA PHE A 78 -1.57 -5.74 2.39
C PHE A 78 -0.80 -6.46 3.49
N ILE A 79 0.54 -6.32 3.53
CA ILE A 79 1.35 -6.86 4.62
C ILE A 79 0.96 -6.18 5.95
N ALA A 80 0.84 -4.85 5.97
CA ALA A 80 0.44 -4.11 7.17
C ALA A 80 -0.95 -4.53 7.66
N LEU A 81 -1.94 -4.65 6.77
CA LEU A 81 -3.27 -5.14 7.10
C LEU A 81 -3.25 -6.57 7.65
N GLY A 82 -2.42 -7.45 7.09
CA GLY A 82 -2.27 -8.82 7.57
C GLY A 82 -1.63 -8.90 8.95
N TYR A 83 -0.60 -8.11 9.23
CA TYR A 83 -0.02 -7.99 10.59
C TYR A 83 -1.04 -7.44 11.59
N HIS A 84 -1.79 -6.40 11.19
CA HIS A 84 -2.84 -5.83 12.03
C HIS A 84 -3.91 -6.87 12.37
N ALA A 85 -4.36 -7.69 11.41
CA ALA A 85 -5.32 -8.76 11.64
C ALA A 85 -4.85 -9.81 12.65
N ILE A 86 -3.56 -10.18 12.58
CA ILE A 86 -2.96 -11.17 13.49
C ILE A 86 -2.83 -10.57 14.90
N GLU A 87 -2.34 -9.33 15.00
CA GLU A 87 -2.07 -8.65 16.27
C GLU A 87 -3.37 -8.29 17.00
N ALA A 88 -4.36 -7.74 16.29
CA ALA A 88 -5.65 -7.36 16.84
C ALA A 88 -6.59 -8.55 17.10
N LYS A 89 -6.24 -9.76 16.61
CA LYS A 89 -7.08 -10.98 16.61
C LYS A 89 -8.50 -10.75 16.08
N SER A 90 -8.70 -9.71 15.29
CA SER A 90 -10.00 -9.32 14.76
C SER A 90 -9.85 -8.89 13.31
N CYS A 91 -10.82 -9.25 12.49
CA CYS A 91 -10.92 -8.88 11.09
C CYS A 91 -11.99 -7.80 10.87
N LEU A 92 -12.44 -7.17 11.96
CA LEU A 92 -13.49 -6.16 11.94
C LEU A 92 -13.14 -4.97 11.05
N PHE A 93 -11.86 -4.65 10.88
CA PHE A 93 -11.40 -3.63 9.94
C PHE A 93 -11.66 -3.97 8.46
N LEU A 94 -11.88 -5.25 8.11
CA LEU A 94 -12.28 -5.68 6.76
C LEU A 94 -13.81 -5.68 6.57
N LEU A 95 -14.56 -5.63 7.68
CA LEU A 95 -16.01 -5.55 7.69
C LEU A 95 -16.40 -4.07 7.64
N ASN A 96 -16.48 -3.53 6.43
CA ASN A 96 -16.97 -2.17 6.20
C ASN A 96 -18.41 -2.04 6.73
N ASP A 97 -18.59 -1.13 7.70
CA ASP A 97 -19.81 -0.65 8.37
C ASP A 97 -21.00 -1.64 8.48
N GLY A 98 -21.52 -1.82 9.70
CA GLY A 98 -22.48 -2.84 10.15
C GLY A 98 -23.88 -2.88 9.50
N HIS A 99 -24.01 -2.56 8.20
CA HIS A 99 -25.23 -2.60 7.40
C HIS A 99 -25.11 -3.37 6.07
N SER A 100 -23.95 -3.97 5.77
CA SER A 100 -23.79 -4.77 4.55
C SER A 100 -24.37 -6.19 4.71
N ILE A 101 -25.50 -6.46 4.04
CA ILE A 101 -26.14 -7.80 3.97
C ILE A 101 -25.42 -8.71 2.93
N ASN A 102 -24.26 -8.29 2.40
CA ASN A 102 -23.55 -9.05 1.38
C ASN A 102 -22.86 -10.30 1.94
N LEU A 103 -22.75 -11.32 1.09
CA LEU A 103 -22.04 -12.59 1.36
C LEU A 103 -20.63 -12.38 1.92
N ILE A 104 -19.94 -11.33 1.48
CA ILE A 104 -18.59 -10.97 1.94
C ILE A 104 -18.59 -10.55 3.42
N HIS A 105 -19.62 -9.83 3.86
CA HIS A 105 -19.76 -9.42 5.26
C HIS A 105 -20.10 -10.62 6.15
N LYS A 106 -20.99 -11.52 5.70
CA LYS A 106 -21.26 -12.78 6.41
C LYS A 106 -20.03 -13.68 6.49
N ALA A 107 -19.26 -13.80 5.41
CA ALA A 107 -18.02 -14.56 5.42
C ALA A 107 -16.97 -13.95 6.36
N GLY A 108 -16.83 -12.62 6.39
CA GLY A 108 -15.91 -11.94 7.31
C GLY A 108 -16.32 -12.07 8.78
N LEU A 109 -17.62 -12.02 9.09
CA LEU A 109 -18.14 -12.29 10.43
C LEU A 109 -17.89 -13.74 10.84
N TRP A 110 -18.20 -14.70 9.97
CA TRP A 110 -17.95 -16.13 10.22
C TRP A 110 -16.46 -16.41 10.46
N VAL A 111 -15.56 -15.80 9.69
CA VAL A 111 -14.10 -15.92 9.87
C VAL A 111 -13.66 -15.33 11.22
N THR A 112 -14.28 -14.23 11.65
CA THR A 112 -14.01 -13.60 12.94
C THR A 112 -14.50 -14.47 14.10
N GLU A 113 -15.73 -14.96 14.02
CA GLU A 113 -16.37 -15.80 15.05
C GLU A 113 -15.67 -17.16 15.23
N ASN A 114 -15.16 -17.75 14.14
CA ASN A 114 -14.45 -19.02 14.18
C ASN A 114 -12.94 -18.90 14.44
N GLY A 115 -12.42 -17.69 14.68
CA GLY A 115 -11.02 -17.47 15.02
C GLY A 115 -10.03 -17.72 13.86
N TYR A 116 -10.49 -17.68 12.59
CA TYR A 116 -9.64 -17.82 11.41
C TYR A 116 -8.97 -16.51 10.96
N CYS A 117 -9.13 -15.42 11.72
CA CYS A 117 -8.47 -14.14 11.43
C CYS A 117 -6.95 -14.20 11.26
N PRO A 118 -6.19 -14.99 12.04
CA PRO A 118 -4.76 -15.16 11.82
C PRO A 118 -4.43 -15.78 10.45
N TRP A 119 -5.26 -16.69 9.95
CA TRP A 119 -5.09 -17.31 8.64
C TRP A 119 -5.38 -16.33 7.51
N LEU A 120 -6.43 -15.52 7.66
CA LEU A 120 -6.72 -14.44 6.72
C LEU A 120 -5.56 -13.42 6.70
N GLY A 121 -5.04 -13.05 7.87
CA GLY A 121 -3.88 -12.18 8.00
C GLY A 121 -2.63 -12.76 7.33
N ALA A 122 -2.35 -14.05 7.52
CA ALA A 122 -1.26 -14.73 6.84
C ALA A 122 -1.45 -14.74 5.30
N GLY A 123 -2.68 -14.94 4.82
CA GLY A 123 -3.02 -14.84 3.40
C GLY A 123 -2.77 -13.44 2.83
N LEU A 124 -3.14 -12.38 3.56
CA LEU A 124 -2.87 -10.99 3.18
C LEU A 124 -1.37 -10.69 3.13
N ILE A 125 -0.60 -11.20 4.10
CA ILE A 125 0.87 -11.07 4.10
C ILE A 125 1.46 -11.76 2.86
N ALA A 126 1.07 -13.01 2.60
CA ALA A 126 1.57 -13.78 1.45
C ALA A 126 1.23 -13.08 0.13
N PHE A 127 0.01 -12.58 -0.02
CA PHE A 127 -0.42 -11.82 -1.19
C PHE A 127 0.36 -10.51 -1.33
N GLY A 128 0.57 -9.78 -0.23
CA GLY A 128 1.36 -8.56 -0.22
C GLY A 128 2.83 -8.79 -0.63
N ILE A 129 3.45 -9.87 -0.15
CA ILE A 129 4.79 -10.30 -0.57
C ILE A 129 4.80 -10.62 -2.07
N PHE A 130 3.81 -11.39 -2.55
CA PHE A 130 3.71 -11.75 -3.96
C PHE A 130 3.63 -10.52 -4.88
N MET A 131 2.93 -9.45 -4.46
CA MET A 131 2.87 -8.20 -5.22
C MET A 131 4.12 -7.33 -5.09
N ALA A 132 4.74 -7.30 -3.90
CA ALA A 132 5.95 -6.54 -3.66
C ALA A 132 7.18 -7.15 -4.37
N TRP A 133 7.25 -8.48 -4.47
CA TRP A 133 8.38 -9.23 -5.02
C TRP A 133 8.76 -8.85 -6.47
N PRO A 134 7.86 -8.87 -7.47
CA PRO A 134 8.20 -8.46 -8.83
C PRO A 134 8.58 -6.97 -8.90
N SER A 135 8.09 -6.16 -7.97
CA SER A 135 8.32 -4.73 -7.88
C SER A 135 9.71 -4.38 -7.33
N LEU A 136 10.39 -5.30 -6.64
CA LEU A 136 11.77 -5.13 -6.17
C LEU A 136 12.82 -5.36 -7.27
N LYS A 137 12.50 -6.20 -8.27
CA LYS A 137 13.42 -6.53 -9.38
C LYS A 137 13.92 -5.30 -10.16
N PRO A 138 13.08 -4.31 -10.52
CA PRO A 138 13.54 -3.08 -11.16
C PRO A 138 14.55 -2.31 -10.32
N PHE A 139 14.35 -2.20 -9.00
CA PHE A 139 15.24 -1.43 -8.12
C PHE A 139 16.61 -2.13 -7.96
N ILE A 140 16.62 -3.46 -7.81
CA ILE A 140 17.85 -4.26 -7.70
C ILE A 140 18.59 -4.31 -9.06
N GLY A 141 17.85 -4.50 -10.16
CA GLY A 141 18.44 -4.56 -11.50
C GLY A 141 19.02 -3.23 -11.99
N ILE A 142 18.52 -2.10 -11.51
CA ILE A 142 19.10 -0.78 -11.80
C ILE A 142 20.41 -0.57 -11.01
N GLN A 143 20.50 -1.05 -9.77
CA GLN A 143 21.76 -1.00 -9.01
C GLN A 143 22.85 -1.87 -9.64
N ALA A 144 22.50 -3.06 -10.15
CA ALA A 144 23.46 -3.98 -10.78
C ALA A 144 24.04 -3.48 -12.12
N LYS A 145 23.38 -2.53 -12.80
CA LYS A 145 23.88 -1.88 -14.03
C LYS A 145 24.66 -0.59 -13.77
N SER A 146 24.66 -0.11 -12.54
CA SER A 146 25.30 1.15 -12.14
C SER A 146 26.57 0.95 -11.30
N ALA A 147 26.96 -0.31 -11.07
CA ALA A 147 28.25 -0.76 -10.54
C ALA A 147 29.07 -1.37 -11.68
#